data_AF-A0A0S1Y2E6-F1
#
_entry.id   AF-A0A0S1Y2E6-F1
#
_cell.length_a   1.000
_cell.length_b   1.000
_cell.length_c   1.000
_cell.angle_alpha   90.00
_cell.angle_beta   90.00
_cell.angle_gamma   90.00
#
_symmetry.space_group_name_H-M   'P 1'
#
loop_
_entity.id
_entity.type
_entity.pdbx_description
1 polymer ?
#
loop_
_entity_poly.entity_id
_entity_poly.type
_entity_poly.pdbx_seq_one_letter_code
_entity_poly.pdbx_strand_id
1 'polypeptide(L)'
;MLKDDGDSASLADLAEAISTAVLVANFEILAVALKANLPLPRIADLINQSTGRSHVSAVELPKLIRNEGTSKLDIRGMLAGTERVLTSATAARLSLPIMAYAKSTLAAALNMEPASNRVGDLAQVFARFAGATMQASNDASSTPADNARDQNFVLGYVGLGVMGSALACRALGVASEVYVHDTRPESVALLVAQGARQAHSLTDMARRCDIILLCVPGVKEVRAVIFGDDGLYAGLKPGTMIIDQTTGSPADTRELARLLRERGVALVDAPIAGGPAGVEGGNFLSLSGGDAHATRTFRSLIQAMGSQVIDFGDAGNGHTAKLVKNALAISNRFIAYEGLSWASRRGLGMRAVCDAVASGLGDTQALSRLSAAAQTGKPTATITLALLAKDQQLICALGTDLGAPMGVANQVRAGVARATAELGETANIDEIGRLFGL
;
A
#
# COMPACT_ATOMS: atom_id res chain seq x y z
N MET A 1 28.38 26.58 -20.40
CA MET A 1 28.41 27.58 -19.32
C MET A 1 27.19 28.48 -19.50
N LEU A 2 26.05 28.08 -18.94
CA LEU A 2 24.88 28.94 -18.84
C LEU A 2 25.12 29.88 -17.65
N LYS A 3 24.91 31.18 -17.86
CA LYS A 3 25.04 32.21 -16.83
C LYS A 3 24.09 31.89 -15.69
N ASP A 4 24.63 31.97 -14.48
CA ASP A 4 23.89 31.90 -13.22
C ASP A 4 23.12 33.22 -13.07
N ASP A 5 21.94 33.31 -13.70
CA ASP A 5 20.99 34.38 -13.43
C ASP A 5 20.41 34.07 -12.04
N GLY A 6 20.58 34.99 -11.08
CA GLY A 6 20.23 34.86 -9.66
C GLY A 6 18.75 34.61 -9.31
N ASP A 7 17.98 34.13 -10.28
CA ASP A 7 16.56 33.73 -10.23
C ASP A 7 16.40 32.19 -10.41
N SER A 8 17.52 31.46 -10.42
CA SER A 8 17.57 30.02 -10.61
C SER A 8 17.36 29.29 -9.26
N ALA A 9 16.27 28.52 -9.16
CA ALA A 9 16.00 27.67 -7.99
C ALA A 9 17.18 26.76 -7.62
N SER A 10 17.43 26.63 -6.31
CA SER A 10 18.55 25.93 -5.70
C SER A 10 18.21 24.48 -5.31
N LEU A 11 19.22 23.70 -4.87
CA LEU A 11 18.99 22.39 -4.26
C LEU A 11 18.20 22.47 -2.95
N ALA A 12 18.32 23.57 -2.20
CA ALA A 12 17.53 23.80 -1.00
C ALA A 12 16.04 24.00 -1.36
N ASP A 13 15.76 24.77 -2.42
CA ASP A 13 14.39 24.94 -2.92
C ASP A 13 13.78 23.62 -3.40
N LEU A 14 14.59 22.77 -4.06
CA LEU A 14 14.17 21.42 -4.45
C LEU A 14 13.86 20.55 -3.22
N ALA A 15 14.70 20.61 -2.19
CA ALA A 15 14.46 19.87 -0.95
C ALA A 15 13.17 20.31 -0.25
N GLU A 16 12.86 21.61 -0.27
CA GLU A 16 11.60 22.16 0.21
C GLU A 16 10.39 21.69 -0.63
N ALA A 17 10.53 21.65 -1.95
CA ALA A 17 9.47 21.17 -2.85
C ALA A 17 9.16 19.68 -2.64
N ILE A 18 10.20 18.84 -2.54
CA ILE A 18 10.05 17.41 -2.21
C ILE A 18 9.41 17.25 -0.83
N SER A 19 9.91 17.99 0.18
CA SER A 19 9.38 17.98 1.54
C SER A 19 7.89 18.36 1.59
N THR A 20 7.48 19.36 0.82
CA THR A 20 6.08 19.79 0.69
C THR A 20 5.21 18.68 0.12
N ALA A 21 5.65 18.03 -0.96
CA ALA A 21 4.91 16.93 -1.57
C ALA A 21 4.80 15.69 -0.66
N VAL A 22 5.90 15.30 0.01
CA VAL A 22 5.90 14.18 0.96
C VAL A 22 4.99 14.48 2.15
N LEU A 23 5.00 15.71 2.67
CA LEU A 23 4.16 16.12 3.78
C LEU A 23 2.67 16.01 3.44
N VAL A 24 2.26 16.58 2.30
CA VAL A 24 0.87 16.52 1.82
C VAL A 24 0.42 15.07 1.60
N ALA A 25 1.25 14.24 0.97
CA ALA A 25 0.94 12.82 0.75
C ALA A 25 0.71 12.07 2.07
N ASN A 26 1.53 12.32 3.10
CA ASN A 26 1.33 11.72 4.43
C ASN A 26 0.02 12.17 5.08
N PHE A 27 -0.34 13.45 4.96
CA PHE A 27 -1.56 13.96 5.58
C PHE A 27 -2.84 13.47 4.91
N GLU A 28 -2.88 13.40 3.57
CA GLU A 28 -4.02 12.81 2.85
C GLU A 28 -4.25 11.36 3.28
N ILE A 29 -3.16 10.60 3.44
CA ILE A 29 -3.22 9.18 3.78
C ILE A 29 -3.55 8.96 5.27
N LEU A 30 -3.08 9.85 6.15
CA LEU A 30 -3.50 9.89 7.55
C LEU A 30 -5.00 10.16 7.67
N ALA A 31 -5.53 11.10 6.87
CA ALA A 31 -6.95 11.41 6.85
C ALA A 31 -7.80 10.21 6.40
N VAL A 32 -7.33 9.45 5.40
CA VAL A 32 -7.96 8.17 4.99
C VAL A 32 -7.94 7.14 6.12
N ALA A 33 -6.79 6.95 6.79
CA ALA A 33 -6.68 6.01 7.91
C ALA A 33 -7.65 6.36 9.06
N LEU A 34 -7.77 7.64 9.39
CA LEU A 34 -8.74 8.14 10.37
C LEU A 34 -10.19 7.86 9.95
N LYS A 35 -10.55 8.18 8.70
CA LYS A 35 -11.91 7.95 8.18
C LYS A 35 -12.30 6.48 8.12
N ALA A 36 -11.31 5.61 7.91
CA ALA A 36 -11.48 4.17 7.97
C ALA A 36 -11.46 3.61 9.40
N ASN A 37 -11.31 4.44 10.43
CA ASN A 37 -11.16 4.05 11.83
C ASN A 37 -10.01 3.04 12.06
N LEU A 38 -8.92 3.16 11.31
CA LEU A 38 -7.77 2.31 11.49
C LEU A 38 -6.92 2.79 12.68
N PRO A 39 -6.38 1.87 13.50
CA PRO A 39 -5.48 2.23 14.60
C PRO A 39 -4.21 2.88 14.06
N LEU A 40 -4.06 4.19 14.30
CA LEU A 40 -2.93 4.98 13.81
C LEU A 40 -1.55 4.44 14.20
N PRO A 41 -1.31 3.94 15.43
CA PRO A 41 -0.03 3.32 15.77
C PRO A 41 0.34 2.18 14.82
N ARG A 42 -0.60 1.27 14.54
CA ARG A 42 -0.36 0.13 13.65
C ARG A 42 -0.14 0.56 12.20
N ILE A 43 -0.83 1.62 11.76
CA ILE A 43 -0.63 2.18 10.42
C ILE A 43 0.74 2.85 10.31
N ALA A 44 1.17 3.60 11.31
CA ALA A 44 2.50 4.19 11.34
C ALA A 44 3.59 3.11 11.27
N ASP A 45 3.48 2.05 12.08
CA ASP A 45 4.40 0.92 12.05
C ASP A 45 4.43 0.23 10.68
N LEU A 46 3.25 -0.03 10.10
CA LEU A 46 3.11 -0.64 8.78
C LEU A 46 3.79 0.19 7.68
N ILE A 47 3.59 1.51 7.69
CA ILE A 47 4.21 2.43 6.74
C ILE A 47 5.72 2.42 6.90
N ASN A 48 6.21 2.52 8.15
CA ASN A 48 7.63 2.63 8.47
C ASN A 48 8.42 1.35 8.20
N GLN A 49 7.77 0.19 8.20
CA GLN A 49 8.35 -1.10 7.78
C GLN A 49 8.29 -1.32 6.26
N SER A 50 7.86 -0.32 5.48
CA SER A 50 7.63 -0.45 4.04
C SER A 50 8.37 0.59 3.22
N THR A 51 8.25 0.48 1.89
CA THR A 51 8.75 1.49 0.94
C THR A 51 8.01 2.84 1.02
N GLY A 52 6.91 2.91 1.78
CA GLY A 52 6.20 4.15 2.08
C GLY A 52 6.86 5.01 3.16
N ARG A 53 7.88 4.49 3.88
CA ARG A 53 8.58 5.22 4.94
C ARG A 53 9.13 6.55 4.44
N SER A 54 8.93 7.59 5.25
CA SER A 54 9.51 8.92 5.12
C SER A 54 9.96 9.46 6.48
N HIS A 55 10.70 10.56 6.52
CA HIS A 55 10.96 11.26 7.78
C HIS A 55 9.66 11.68 8.47
N VAL A 56 8.65 12.13 7.72
CA VAL A 56 7.33 12.48 8.25
C VAL A 56 6.69 11.30 8.98
N SER A 57 6.64 10.12 8.34
CA SER A 57 6.02 8.94 8.93
C SER A 57 6.84 8.34 10.09
N ALA A 58 8.16 8.44 10.04
CA ALA A 58 9.05 7.83 11.03
C ALA A 58 9.27 8.69 12.28
N VAL A 59 9.17 10.01 12.15
CA VAL A 59 9.51 10.96 13.23
C VAL A 59 8.30 11.76 13.67
N GLU A 60 7.56 12.36 12.73
CA GLU A 60 6.50 13.30 13.08
C GLU A 60 5.18 12.61 13.42
N LEU A 61 4.81 11.57 12.67
CA LEU A 61 3.58 10.82 12.93
C LEU A 61 3.58 10.13 14.32
N PRO A 62 4.67 9.50 14.80
CA PRO A 62 4.70 8.94 16.15
C PRO A 62 4.57 10.01 17.24
N LYS A 63 5.20 11.19 17.05
CA LYS A 63 5.01 12.34 17.97
C LYS A 63 3.55 12.78 18.00
N LEU A 64 2.90 12.85 16.83
CA LEU A 64 1.48 13.19 16.74
C LEU A 64 0.59 12.21 17.48
N ILE A 65 0.80 10.92 17.26
CA ILE A 65 0.03 9.85 17.90
C ILE A 65 0.17 9.91 19.44
N ARG A 66 1.37 10.25 19.95
CA ARG A 66 1.63 10.37 21.39
C ARG A 66 1.27 11.75 21.97
N ASN A 67 0.68 12.65 21.18
CA ASN A 67 0.42 14.05 21.56
C ASN A 67 1.67 14.80 22.04
N GLU A 68 2.83 14.46 21.48
CA GLU A 68 4.10 15.15 21.72
C GLU A 68 4.24 16.36 20.79
N GLY A 69 5.11 17.31 21.16
CA GLY A 69 5.41 18.46 20.31
C GLY A 69 6.10 18.04 19.00
N THR A 70 5.41 18.22 17.87
CA THR A 70 5.99 18.04 16.53
C THR A 70 6.94 19.16 16.14
N SER A 71 7.76 18.91 15.13
CA SER A 71 8.70 19.88 14.57
C SER A 71 8.00 21.14 14.06
N LYS A 72 8.66 22.29 14.25
CA LYS A 72 8.25 23.55 13.63
C LYS A 72 8.66 23.54 12.16
N LEU A 73 7.81 24.12 11.32
CA LEU A 73 7.98 24.24 9.88
C LEU A 73 8.02 25.72 9.49
N ASP A 74 8.96 26.08 8.62
CA ASP A 74 8.85 27.32 7.85
C ASP A 74 7.97 27.08 6.62
N ILE A 75 6.65 27.02 6.84
CA ILE A 75 5.67 26.72 5.78
C ILE A 75 5.75 27.77 4.66
N ARG A 76 5.99 29.04 4.99
CA ARG A 76 6.13 30.11 4.00
C ARG A 76 7.39 29.94 3.17
N GLY A 77 8.52 29.61 3.81
CA GLY A 77 9.76 29.22 3.14
C GLY A 77 9.51 28.07 2.17
N MET A 78 8.92 26.97 2.66
CA MET A 78 8.58 25.79 1.85
C MET A 78 7.72 26.13 0.62
N LEU A 79 6.67 26.95 0.79
CA LEU A 79 5.83 27.39 -0.32
C LEU A 79 6.61 28.25 -1.33
N ALA A 80 7.49 29.13 -0.85
CA ALA A 80 8.31 29.99 -1.69
C ALA A 80 9.39 29.19 -2.46
N GLY A 81 10.06 28.22 -1.82
CA GLY A 81 11.00 27.34 -2.52
C GLY A 81 10.29 26.47 -3.56
N THR A 82 9.13 25.93 -3.22
CA THR A 82 8.32 25.16 -4.18
C THR A 82 7.89 26.02 -5.39
N GLU A 83 7.52 27.28 -5.17
CA GLU A 83 7.23 28.23 -6.27
C GLU A 83 8.44 28.45 -7.18
N ARG A 84 9.63 28.68 -6.61
CA ARG A 84 10.85 28.87 -7.40
C ARG A 84 11.17 27.62 -8.24
N VAL A 85 11.02 26.43 -7.68
CA VAL A 85 11.20 25.15 -8.41
C VAL A 85 10.21 25.03 -9.56
N LEU A 86 8.92 25.29 -9.33
CA LEU A 86 7.86 25.21 -10.35
C LEU A 86 8.05 26.24 -11.47
N THR A 87 8.44 27.46 -11.11
CA THR A 87 8.75 28.53 -12.07
C THR A 87 9.93 28.11 -12.95
N SER A 88 11.01 27.62 -12.34
CA SER A 88 12.15 27.09 -13.09
C SER A 88 11.79 25.87 -13.95
N ALA A 89 10.94 24.97 -13.46
CA ALA A 89 10.53 23.78 -14.20
C ALA A 89 9.76 24.18 -15.47
N THR A 90 8.87 25.16 -15.34
CA THR A 90 8.10 25.74 -16.46
C THR A 90 9.03 26.34 -17.50
N ALA A 91 10.03 27.13 -17.09
CA ALA A 91 11.05 27.66 -17.99
C ALA A 91 11.84 26.56 -18.72
N ALA A 92 12.08 25.43 -18.05
CA ALA A 92 12.73 24.25 -18.62
C ALA A 92 11.78 23.29 -19.37
N ARG A 93 10.49 23.64 -19.53
CA ARG A 93 9.43 22.80 -20.12
C ARG A 93 9.29 21.43 -19.43
N LEU A 94 9.51 21.40 -18.13
CA LEU A 94 9.35 20.24 -17.27
C LEU A 94 8.04 20.36 -16.49
N SER A 95 7.23 19.30 -16.49
CA SER A 95 5.97 19.26 -15.74
C SER A 95 6.19 18.59 -14.39
N LEU A 96 5.75 19.24 -13.32
CA LEU A 96 5.83 18.75 -11.93
C LEU A 96 4.44 18.80 -11.25
N PRO A 97 3.46 18.02 -11.74
CA PRO A 97 2.08 18.11 -11.30
C PRO A 97 1.88 17.80 -9.80
N ILE A 98 2.64 16.87 -9.22
CA ILE A 98 2.51 16.52 -7.80
C ILE A 98 3.01 17.67 -6.93
N MET A 99 4.17 18.25 -7.24
CA MET A 99 4.68 19.42 -6.52
C MET A 99 3.74 20.62 -6.65
N ALA A 100 3.16 20.86 -7.83
CA ALA A 100 2.19 21.94 -8.05
C ALA A 100 0.92 21.77 -7.21
N TYR A 101 0.39 20.54 -7.18
CA TYR A 101 -0.76 20.19 -6.33
C TYR A 101 -0.44 20.34 -4.84
N ALA A 102 0.69 19.81 -4.40
CA ALA A 102 1.08 19.84 -2.99
C ALA A 102 1.25 21.28 -2.48
N LYS A 103 1.89 22.15 -3.27
CA LYS A 103 1.99 23.58 -2.95
C LYS A 103 0.62 24.23 -2.77
N SER A 104 -0.28 24.02 -3.73
CA SER A 104 -1.62 24.61 -3.71
C SER A 104 -2.42 24.16 -2.49
N THR A 105 -2.32 22.87 -2.15
CA THR A 105 -3.01 22.27 -1.01
C THR A 105 -2.43 22.76 0.32
N LEU A 106 -1.11 22.84 0.44
CA LEU A 106 -0.46 23.38 1.64
C LEU A 106 -0.76 24.88 1.83
N ALA A 107 -0.83 25.66 0.75
CA ALA A 107 -1.24 27.06 0.81
C ALA A 107 -2.70 27.21 1.27
N ALA A 108 -3.61 26.35 0.78
CA ALA A 108 -4.99 26.33 1.25
C ALA A 108 -5.08 25.99 2.75
N ALA A 109 -4.29 25.01 3.22
CA ALA A 109 -4.23 24.67 4.64
C ALA A 109 -3.71 25.83 5.51
N LEU A 110 -2.65 26.53 5.05
CA LEU A 110 -2.12 27.69 5.75
C LEU A 110 -3.12 28.86 5.81
N ASN A 111 -3.92 29.06 4.75
CA ASN A 111 -4.94 30.12 4.74
C ASN A 111 -6.07 29.85 5.74
N MET A 112 -6.39 28.59 6.01
CA MET A 112 -7.41 28.23 6.99
C MET A 112 -6.94 28.40 8.43
N GLU A 113 -5.66 28.13 8.69
CA GLU A 113 -5.05 28.28 10.02
C GLU A 113 -3.72 29.04 9.92
N PRO A 114 -3.73 30.38 9.77
CA PRO A 114 -2.53 31.19 9.50
C PRO A 114 -1.48 31.15 10.61
N ALA A 115 -1.87 30.76 11.83
CA ALA A 115 -0.98 30.59 12.97
C ALA A 115 -0.27 29.22 12.99
N SER A 116 -0.70 28.26 12.17
CA SER A 116 -0.12 26.93 12.09
C SER A 116 1.33 27.02 11.63
N ASN A 117 2.23 26.48 12.44
CA ASN A 117 3.64 26.37 12.07
C ASN A 117 4.26 25.05 12.52
N ARG A 118 3.42 24.08 12.93
CA ARG A 118 3.86 22.74 13.30
C ARG A 118 3.23 21.71 12.39
N VAL A 119 3.92 20.58 12.23
CA VAL A 119 3.40 19.43 11.49
C VAL A 119 2.04 18.99 12.03
N GLY A 120 1.84 19.03 13.35
CA GLY A 120 0.58 18.61 13.96
C GLY A 120 -0.62 19.50 13.69
N ASP A 121 -0.41 20.81 13.65
CA ASP A 121 -1.49 21.76 13.34
C ASP A 121 -2.00 21.50 11.91
N LEU A 122 -1.07 21.27 10.97
CA LEU A 122 -1.41 20.92 9.59
C LEU A 122 -2.09 19.56 9.48
N ALA A 123 -1.63 18.54 10.21
CA ALA A 123 -2.28 17.23 10.22
C ALA A 123 -3.77 17.35 10.62
N GLN A 124 -4.09 18.22 11.57
CA GLN A 124 -5.49 18.50 11.97
C GLN A 124 -6.28 19.23 10.88
N VAL A 125 -5.67 20.17 10.15
CA VAL A 125 -6.32 20.83 9.01
C VAL A 125 -6.70 19.81 7.93
N PHE A 126 -5.78 18.90 7.59
CA PHE A 126 -6.02 17.86 6.59
C PHE A 126 -7.05 16.82 7.06
N ALA A 127 -7.06 16.48 8.35
CA ALA A 127 -8.14 15.66 8.91
C ALA A 127 -9.50 16.35 8.71
N ARG A 128 -9.59 17.67 8.95
CA ARG A 128 -10.82 18.45 8.71
C ARG A 128 -11.21 18.51 7.22
N PHE A 129 -10.26 18.56 6.29
CA PHE A 129 -10.56 18.44 4.85
C PHE A 129 -11.29 17.15 4.49
N ALA A 130 -10.98 16.05 5.18
CA ALA A 130 -11.66 14.77 5.02
C ALA A 130 -12.92 14.61 5.90
N GLY A 131 -13.31 15.65 6.65
CA GLY A 131 -14.39 15.57 7.64
C GLY A 131 -14.08 14.57 8.77
N ALA A 132 -12.82 14.48 9.19
CA ALA A 132 -12.34 13.66 10.31
C ALA A 132 -11.81 14.54 11.45
N THR A 133 -11.81 13.97 12.65
CA THR A 133 -11.18 14.57 13.84
C THR A 133 -10.11 13.63 14.34
N MET A 134 -8.90 14.15 14.60
CA MET A 134 -7.87 13.39 15.29
C MET A 134 -8.25 13.25 16.77
N GLN A 135 -8.79 12.10 17.16
CA GLN A 135 -8.89 11.71 18.57
C GLN A 135 -7.81 10.65 18.85
N ALA A 136 -7.20 10.73 20.03
CA ALA A 136 -6.29 9.69 20.49
C ALA A 136 -7.05 8.36 20.56
N SER A 137 -6.66 7.40 19.72
CA SER A 137 -7.21 6.05 19.80
C SER A 137 -6.68 5.37 21.05
N ASN A 138 -7.58 4.97 21.96
CA ASN A 138 -7.24 4.01 23.00
C ASN A 138 -7.00 2.65 22.33
N ASP A 139 -5.74 2.25 22.23
CA ASP A 139 -5.38 0.92 21.75
C ASP A 139 -5.82 -0.10 22.82
N ALA A 140 -6.93 -0.80 22.57
CA ALA A 140 -7.36 -1.91 23.41
C ALA A 140 -6.81 -3.21 22.81
N SER A 141 -5.90 -3.80 23.57
CA SER A 141 -5.41 -5.18 23.53
C SER A 141 -4.69 -5.64 22.25
N SER A 142 -3.38 -5.83 22.37
CA SER A 142 -2.69 -6.98 21.79
C SER A 142 -3.08 -8.24 22.58
N THR A 143 -3.82 -9.15 21.96
CA THR A 143 -4.12 -10.46 22.56
C THR A 143 -2.89 -11.37 22.49
N PRO A 144 -2.53 -12.13 23.54
CA PRO A 144 -1.40 -13.05 23.49
C PRO A 144 -1.64 -14.12 22.41
N ALA A 145 -0.55 -14.53 21.76
CA ALA A 145 -0.55 -15.66 20.85
C ALA A 145 -0.84 -16.93 21.65
N ASP A 146 -1.92 -17.62 21.31
CA ASP A 146 -2.13 -18.99 21.76
C ASP A 146 -1.46 -19.91 20.73
N ASN A 147 -0.50 -20.71 21.19
CA ASN A 147 0.20 -21.67 20.36
C ASN A 147 -0.77 -22.82 20.04
N ALA A 148 -1.52 -22.70 18.95
CA ALA A 148 -2.22 -23.84 18.36
C ALA A 148 -1.17 -24.75 17.69
N ARG A 149 -0.56 -25.62 18.50
CA ARG A 149 -0.02 -26.90 18.01
C ARG A 149 -1.16 -27.91 18.09
N ASP A 150 -1.27 -28.70 17.02
CA ASP A 150 -2.31 -29.68 16.70
C ASP A 150 -3.65 -29.11 16.24
N GLN A 151 -3.85 -28.98 14.92
CA GLN A 151 -5.19 -29.13 14.33
C GLN A 151 -5.15 -29.80 12.96
N ASN A 152 -5.96 -30.85 12.83
CA ASN A 152 -6.16 -31.66 11.64
C ASN A 152 -7.16 -30.97 10.69
N PHE A 153 -6.79 -29.81 10.12
CA PHE A 153 -7.66 -29.06 9.19
C PHE A 153 -7.25 -29.24 7.73
N VAL A 154 -8.26 -29.23 6.86
CA VAL A 154 -8.11 -29.33 5.42
C VAL A 154 -8.14 -27.93 4.81
N LEU A 155 -7.09 -27.55 4.09
CA LEU A 155 -7.00 -26.26 3.39
C LEU A 155 -7.43 -26.39 1.93
N GLY A 156 -8.12 -25.36 1.43
CA GLY A 156 -8.31 -25.10 0.02
C GLY A 156 -7.48 -23.89 -0.40
N TYR A 157 -6.89 -23.91 -1.59
CA TYR A 157 -6.14 -22.79 -2.13
C TYR A 157 -6.56 -22.52 -3.58
N VAL A 158 -7.11 -21.34 -3.84
CA VAL A 158 -7.61 -20.92 -5.16
C VAL A 158 -6.76 -19.77 -5.70
N GLY A 159 -6.26 -19.94 -6.92
CA GLY A 159 -5.37 -18.98 -7.56
C GLY A 159 -3.91 -19.29 -7.24
N LEU A 160 -3.21 -19.83 -8.22
CA LEU A 160 -1.83 -20.33 -8.15
C LEU A 160 -0.94 -19.51 -9.11
N GLY A 161 -1.20 -18.21 -9.19
CA GLY A 161 -0.29 -17.23 -9.80
C GLY A 161 1.02 -17.11 -9.00
N VAL A 162 1.89 -16.19 -9.40
CA VAL A 162 3.22 -16.00 -8.79
C VAL A 162 3.19 -15.94 -7.26
N MET A 163 2.24 -15.19 -6.68
CA MET A 163 2.06 -15.10 -5.23
C MET A 163 1.36 -16.32 -4.65
N GLY A 164 0.25 -16.76 -5.26
CA GLY A 164 -0.58 -17.83 -4.76
C GLY A 164 0.15 -19.18 -4.71
N SER A 165 0.98 -19.50 -5.70
CA SER A 165 1.78 -20.73 -5.71
C SER A 165 2.83 -20.72 -4.58
N ALA A 166 3.50 -19.59 -4.34
CA ALA A 166 4.49 -19.45 -3.27
C ALA A 166 3.84 -19.60 -1.88
N LEU A 167 2.65 -19.03 -1.69
CA LEU A 167 1.88 -19.17 -0.44
C LEU A 167 1.32 -20.59 -0.26
N ALA A 168 0.74 -21.17 -1.31
CA ALA A 168 0.23 -22.55 -1.29
C ALA A 168 1.34 -23.57 -0.97
N CYS A 169 2.54 -23.36 -1.50
CA CYS A 169 3.70 -24.20 -1.17
C CYS A 169 4.02 -24.19 0.33
N ARG A 170 3.91 -23.04 1.01
CA ARG A 170 4.10 -22.97 2.46
C ARG A 170 2.95 -23.63 3.22
N ALA A 171 1.74 -23.54 2.68
CA ALA A 171 0.55 -24.17 3.26
C ALA A 171 0.67 -25.70 3.32
N LEU A 172 1.41 -26.33 2.40
CA LEU A 172 1.66 -27.78 2.40
C LEU A 172 2.34 -28.29 3.68
N GLY A 173 3.15 -27.45 4.34
CA GLY A 173 3.87 -27.84 5.55
C GLY A 173 3.08 -27.69 6.85
N VAL A 174 1.86 -27.15 6.81
CA VAL A 174 1.12 -26.73 8.02
C VAL A 174 -0.30 -27.30 8.13
N ALA A 175 -0.81 -27.96 7.09
CA ALA A 175 -2.15 -28.55 7.05
C ALA A 175 -2.11 -30.07 6.85
N SER A 176 -3.19 -30.77 7.21
CA SER A 176 -3.26 -32.22 7.00
C SER A 176 -3.46 -32.59 5.52
N GLU A 177 -4.27 -31.80 4.81
CA GLU A 177 -4.44 -31.87 3.37
C GLU A 177 -4.56 -30.46 2.78
N VAL A 178 -4.00 -30.25 1.59
CA VAL A 178 -4.15 -29.02 0.83
C VAL A 178 -4.74 -29.34 -0.53
N TYR A 179 -5.96 -28.87 -0.77
CA TYR A 179 -6.60 -28.91 -2.08
C TYR A 179 -6.30 -27.63 -2.85
N VAL A 180 -5.92 -27.74 -4.12
CA VAL A 180 -5.56 -26.59 -4.95
C VAL A 180 -6.44 -26.50 -6.20
N HIS A 181 -6.69 -25.27 -6.64
CA HIS A 181 -7.44 -24.97 -7.86
C HIS A 181 -6.91 -23.69 -8.54
N ASP A 182 -6.73 -23.74 -9.86
CA ASP A 182 -6.46 -22.59 -10.72
C ASP A 182 -7.13 -22.86 -12.08
N THR A 183 -7.49 -21.79 -12.79
CA THR A 183 -7.90 -21.84 -14.20
C THR A 183 -6.83 -22.42 -15.13
N ARG A 184 -5.56 -22.39 -14.71
CA ARG A 184 -4.37 -22.86 -15.43
C ARG A 184 -3.95 -24.25 -14.93
N PRO A 185 -4.19 -25.33 -15.70
CA PRO A 185 -3.88 -26.69 -15.28
C PRO A 185 -2.41 -26.92 -14.95
N GLU A 186 -1.49 -26.24 -15.64
CA GLU A 186 -0.06 -26.33 -15.40
C GLU A 186 0.33 -25.82 -14.01
N SER A 187 -0.37 -24.81 -13.48
CA SER A 187 -0.12 -24.28 -12.13
C SER A 187 -0.57 -25.25 -11.06
N VAL A 188 -1.69 -25.97 -11.30
CA VAL A 188 -2.19 -27.03 -10.42
C VAL A 188 -1.21 -28.21 -10.40
N ALA A 189 -0.77 -28.67 -11.58
CA ALA A 189 0.14 -29.81 -11.69
C ALA A 189 1.44 -29.62 -10.90
N LEU A 190 2.01 -28.40 -10.88
CA LEU A 190 3.22 -28.09 -10.13
C LEU A 190 3.05 -28.26 -8.61
N LEU A 191 1.90 -27.90 -8.05
CA LEU A 191 1.63 -28.05 -6.62
C LEU A 191 1.23 -29.48 -6.26
N VAL A 192 0.51 -30.18 -7.15
CA VAL A 192 0.22 -31.61 -6.98
C VAL A 192 1.51 -32.44 -6.93
N ALA A 193 2.49 -32.12 -7.78
CA ALA A 193 3.81 -32.75 -7.73
C ALA A 193 4.56 -32.52 -6.40
N GLN A 194 4.16 -31.52 -5.61
CA GLN A 194 4.73 -31.20 -4.29
C GLN A 194 3.90 -31.75 -3.12
N GLY A 195 2.83 -32.50 -3.39
CA GLY A 195 1.99 -33.14 -2.36
C GLY A 195 0.61 -32.51 -2.15
N ALA A 196 0.23 -31.51 -2.95
CA ALA A 196 -1.14 -31.00 -2.96
C ALA A 196 -2.12 -32.01 -3.61
N ARG A 197 -3.40 -31.86 -3.32
CA ARG A 197 -4.50 -32.56 -4.00
C ARG A 197 -5.19 -31.59 -4.96
N GLN A 198 -5.55 -32.05 -6.16
CA GLN A 198 -6.37 -31.24 -7.06
C GLN A 198 -7.84 -31.30 -6.61
N ALA A 199 -8.50 -30.14 -6.47
CA ALA A 199 -9.95 -30.10 -6.33
C ALA A 199 -10.63 -30.34 -7.69
N HIS A 200 -11.70 -31.14 -7.72
CA HIS A 200 -12.43 -31.43 -8.96
C HIS A 200 -13.26 -30.23 -9.45
N SER A 201 -13.65 -29.36 -8.53
CA SER A 201 -14.41 -28.12 -8.73
C SER A 201 -14.25 -27.23 -7.50
N LEU A 202 -14.63 -25.95 -7.58
CA LEU A 202 -14.69 -25.11 -6.38
C LEU A 202 -15.80 -25.58 -5.43
N THR A 203 -16.92 -26.08 -5.96
CA THR A 203 -17.97 -26.69 -5.13
C THR A 203 -17.45 -27.89 -4.34
N ASP A 204 -16.66 -28.77 -4.97
CA ASP A 204 -16.02 -29.92 -4.29
C ASP A 204 -15.01 -29.46 -3.23
N MET A 205 -14.18 -28.44 -3.54
CA MET A 205 -13.27 -27.84 -2.55
C MET A 205 -14.03 -27.33 -1.33
N ALA A 206 -15.10 -26.56 -1.53
CA ALA A 206 -15.89 -25.99 -0.45
C ALA A 206 -16.53 -27.03 0.47
N ARG A 207 -16.81 -28.24 -0.05
CA ARG A 207 -17.35 -29.34 0.76
C ARG A 207 -16.28 -30.05 1.60
N ARG A 208 -15.01 -29.98 1.22
CA ARG A 208 -13.91 -30.71 1.86
C ARG A 208 -13.10 -29.86 2.83
N CYS A 209 -12.93 -28.58 2.51
CA CYS A 209 -12.01 -27.69 3.20
C CYS A 209 -12.68 -26.93 4.35
N ASP A 210 -11.96 -26.80 5.46
CA ASP A 210 -12.36 -25.99 6.61
C ASP A 210 -12.00 -24.51 6.37
N ILE A 211 -10.87 -24.28 5.70
CA ILE A 211 -10.33 -22.95 5.41
C ILE A 211 -9.96 -22.90 3.93
N ILE A 212 -10.40 -21.85 3.22
CA ILE A 212 -10.16 -21.68 1.79
C ILE A 212 -9.47 -20.33 1.57
N LEU A 213 -8.24 -20.37 1.07
CA LEU A 213 -7.45 -19.18 0.77
C LEU A 213 -7.59 -18.81 -0.71
N LEU A 214 -7.75 -17.53 -1.00
CA LEU A 214 -7.87 -16.98 -2.34
C LEU A 214 -6.68 -16.07 -2.64
N CYS A 215 -6.05 -16.24 -3.80
CA CYS A 215 -5.02 -15.31 -4.31
C CYS A 215 -5.22 -15.12 -5.81
N VAL A 216 -6.16 -14.26 -6.18
CA VAL A 216 -6.62 -14.06 -7.57
C VAL A 216 -6.36 -12.62 -8.04
N PRO A 217 -6.54 -12.28 -9.33
CA PRO A 217 -6.19 -10.95 -9.86
C PRO A 217 -6.93 -9.77 -9.20
N GLY A 218 -8.22 -9.91 -8.90
CA GLY A 218 -9.03 -8.86 -8.30
C GLY A 218 -10.40 -9.31 -7.82
N VAL A 219 -11.21 -8.33 -7.43
CA VAL A 219 -12.52 -8.55 -6.79
C VAL A 219 -13.54 -9.23 -7.69
N LYS A 220 -13.46 -9.04 -9.00
CA LYS A 220 -14.33 -9.72 -9.98
C LYS A 220 -14.09 -11.22 -9.92
N GLU A 221 -12.83 -11.64 -9.90
CA GLU A 221 -12.43 -13.04 -9.81
C GLU A 221 -12.76 -13.60 -8.42
N VAL A 222 -12.57 -12.84 -7.34
CA VAL A 222 -13.01 -13.25 -5.99
C VAL A 222 -14.51 -13.53 -5.98
N ARG A 223 -15.34 -12.63 -6.53
CA ARG A 223 -16.78 -12.82 -6.60
C ARG A 223 -17.16 -14.01 -7.47
N ALA A 224 -16.49 -14.21 -8.61
CA ALA A 224 -16.73 -15.35 -9.49
C ALA A 224 -16.35 -16.69 -8.83
N VAL A 225 -15.22 -16.74 -8.13
CA VAL A 225 -14.78 -17.91 -7.36
C VAL A 225 -15.78 -18.24 -6.25
N ILE A 226 -16.32 -17.24 -5.57
CA ILE A 226 -17.28 -17.50 -4.48
C ILE A 226 -18.66 -17.83 -5.04
N PHE A 227 -19.23 -17.00 -5.90
CA PHE A 227 -20.65 -17.02 -6.27
C PHE A 227 -20.95 -17.44 -7.72
N GLY A 228 -19.95 -17.82 -8.51
CA GLY A 228 -20.15 -18.32 -9.88
C GLY A 228 -20.94 -19.64 -9.93
N ASP A 229 -21.28 -20.09 -11.14
CA ASP A 229 -22.09 -21.30 -11.37
C ASP A 229 -21.47 -22.56 -10.76
N ASP A 230 -20.13 -22.67 -10.82
CA ASP A 230 -19.34 -23.63 -10.04
C ASP A 230 -18.51 -22.88 -8.98
N GLY A 231 -19.16 -22.01 -8.21
CA GLY A 231 -18.52 -21.24 -7.14
C GLY A 231 -18.49 -21.99 -5.81
N LEU A 232 -17.61 -21.56 -4.91
CA LEU A 232 -17.49 -22.09 -3.55
C LEU A 232 -18.85 -22.12 -2.83
N TYR A 233 -19.68 -21.08 -3.03
CA TYR A 233 -20.93 -20.84 -2.32
C TYR A 233 -21.88 -22.04 -2.34
N ALA A 234 -21.93 -22.81 -3.43
CA ALA A 234 -22.79 -24.00 -3.55
C ALA A 234 -22.35 -25.18 -2.65
N GLY A 235 -21.08 -25.21 -2.22
CA GLY A 235 -20.52 -26.26 -1.39
C GLY A 235 -20.18 -25.85 0.05
N LEU A 236 -20.22 -24.55 0.36
CA LEU A 236 -19.85 -24.02 1.68
C LEU A 236 -20.72 -24.57 2.81
N LYS A 237 -20.09 -24.83 3.95
CA LYS A 237 -20.73 -25.28 5.18
C LYS A 237 -20.62 -24.20 6.26
N PRO A 238 -21.57 -24.12 7.20
CA PRO A 238 -21.39 -23.28 8.38
C PRO A 238 -20.09 -23.63 9.11
N GLY A 239 -19.34 -22.61 9.52
CA GLY A 239 -18.01 -22.76 10.13
C GLY A 239 -16.84 -22.70 9.15
N THR A 240 -17.07 -22.81 7.83
CA THR A 240 -16.00 -22.59 6.84
C THR A 240 -15.47 -21.16 6.93
N MET A 241 -14.16 -21.00 6.74
CA MET A 241 -13.50 -19.70 6.64
C MET A 241 -12.97 -19.47 5.22
N ILE A 242 -13.28 -18.32 4.63
CA ILE A 242 -12.66 -17.85 3.40
C ILE A 242 -11.67 -16.75 3.76
N ILE A 243 -10.43 -16.89 3.27
CA ILE A 243 -9.35 -15.93 3.48
C ILE A 243 -8.95 -15.34 2.12
N ASP A 244 -9.27 -14.07 1.88
CA ASP A 244 -8.92 -13.39 0.64
C ASP A 244 -7.57 -12.69 0.75
N GLN A 245 -6.53 -13.26 0.15
CA GLN A 245 -5.17 -12.70 0.11
C GLN A 245 -4.91 -11.81 -1.11
N THR A 246 -5.95 -11.56 -1.91
CA THR A 246 -5.93 -10.65 -3.05
C THR A 246 -5.73 -9.21 -2.56
N THR A 247 -5.18 -8.31 -3.39
CA THR A 247 -5.38 -6.87 -3.16
C THR A 247 -6.74 -6.48 -3.72
N GLY A 248 -7.72 -6.26 -2.84
CA GLY A 248 -9.12 -5.98 -3.20
C GLY A 248 -9.66 -4.64 -2.72
N SER A 249 -10.94 -4.42 -3.03
CA SER A 249 -11.75 -3.27 -2.63
C SER A 249 -12.34 -3.48 -1.23
N PRO A 250 -12.12 -2.58 -0.26
CA PRO A 250 -12.68 -2.71 1.08
C PRO A 250 -14.22 -2.73 1.10
N ALA A 251 -14.88 -1.95 0.24
CA ALA A 251 -16.33 -1.90 0.16
C ALA A 251 -16.92 -3.24 -0.30
N ASP A 252 -16.35 -3.80 -1.37
CA ASP A 252 -16.76 -5.12 -1.86
C ASP A 252 -16.51 -6.20 -0.80
N THR A 253 -15.36 -6.20 -0.14
CA THR A 253 -15.07 -7.17 0.95
C THR A 253 -16.12 -7.12 2.05
N ARG A 254 -16.54 -5.93 2.49
CA ARG A 254 -17.60 -5.79 3.50
C ARG A 254 -18.93 -6.36 3.01
N GLU A 255 -19.28 -6.13 1.74
CA GLU A 255 -20.47 -6.73 1.13
C GLU A 255 -20.39 -8.27 1.09
N LEU A 256 -19.27 -8.81 0.60
CA LEU A 256 -19.04 -10.25 0.52
C LEU A 256 -19.08 -10.92 1.90
N ALA A 257 -18.45 -10.30 2.90
CA ALA A 257 -18.47 -10.78 4.29
C ALA A 257 -19.89 -10.83 4.84
N ARG A 258 -20.72 -9.81 4.54
CA ARG A 258 -22.13 -9.79 4.94
C ARG A 258 -22.91 -10.95 4.32
N LEU A 259 -22.75 -11.19 3.02
CA LEU A 259 -23.43 -12.26 2.28
C LEU A 259 -23.01 -13.66 2.77
N LEU A 260 -21.72 -13.87 3.04
CA LEU A 260 -21.20 -15.15 3.54
C LEU A 260 -21.64 -15.44 4.98
N ARG A 261 -21.75 -14.40 5.81
CA ARG A 261 -22.22 -14.53 7.19
C ARG A 261 -23.64 -15.06 7.28
N GLU A 262 -24.51 -14.80 6.30
CA GLU A 262 -25.86 -15.36 6.22
C GLU A 262 -25.86 -16.91 6.12
N ARG A 263 -24.72 -17.52 5.74
CA ARG A 263 -24.50 -18.98 5.74
C ARG A 263 -23.62 -19.50 6.87
N GLY A 264 -23.31 -18.65 7.86
CA GLY A 264 -22.38 -19.00 8.92
C GLY A 264 -20.94 -19.19 8.44
N VAL A 265 -20.56 -18.55 7.32
CA VAL A 265 -19.20 -18.55 6.77
C VAL A 265 -18.52 -17.24 7.12
N ALA A 266 -17.29 -17.30 7.60
CA ALA A 266 -16.49 -16.11 7.86
C ALA A 266 -15.65 -15.73 6.64
N LEU A 267 -15.53 -14.42 6.36
CA LEU A 267 -14.59 -13.88 5.38
C LEU A 267 -13.55 -13.02 6.12
N VAL A 268 -12.28 -13.26 5.83
CA VAL A 268 -11.15 -12.44 6.28
C VAL A 268 -10.43 -11.91 5.04
N ASP A 269 -10.36 -10.60 4.85
CA ASP A 269 -9.40 -10.01 3.91
C ASP A 269 -8.02 -9.99 4.55
N ALA A 270 -7.05 -10.56 3.86
CA ALA A 270 -5.71 -10.82 4.34
C ALA A 270 -4.63 -10.56 3.26
N PRO A 271 -4.61 -9.39 2.58
CA PRO A 271 -3.61 -9.10 1.57
C PRO A 271 -2.18 -9.21 2.11
N ILE A 272 -1.27 -9.65 1.24
CA ILE A 272 0.13 -9.89 1.57
C ILE A 272 1.03 -8.71 1.18
N ALA A 273 1.98 -8.39 2.06
CA ALA A 273 3.13 -7.52 1.80
C ALA A 273 4.43 -8.32 1.91
N GLY A 274 5.42 -8.06 1.05
CA GLY A 274 6.72 -8.77 1.02
C GLY A 274 7.13 -9.26 -0.37
N GLY A 275 6.18 -9.36 -1.31
CA GLY A 275 6.43 -9.88 -2.66
C GLY A 275 6.81 -11.37 -2.68
N PRO A 276 7.02 -11.97 -3.86
CA PRO A 276 7.23 -13.41 -3.99
C PRO A 276 8.49 -13.90 -3.23
N ALA A 277 9.61 -13.20 -3.39
CA ALA A 277 10.86 -13.53 -2.70
C ALA A 277 10.73 -13.44 -1.16
N GLY A 278 9.94 -12.50 -0.65
CA GLY A 278 9.64 -12.40 0.78
C GLY A 278 8.82 -13.60 1.26
N VAL A 279 7.82 -14.03 0.47
CA VAL A 279 7.03 -15.22 0.80
C VAL A 279 7.88 -16.48 0.80
N GLU A 280 8.69 -16.70 -0.22
CA GLU A 280 9.59 -17.85 -0.32
C GLU A 280 10.54 -17.93 0.89
N GLY A 281 11.12 -16.78 1.29
CA GLY A 281 11.98 -16.65 2.46
C GLY A 281 11.26 -16.69 3.81
N GLY A 282 9.93 -16.79 3.86
CA GLY A 282 9.13 -16.71 5.09
C GLY A 282 9.06 -15.31 5.71
N ASN A 283 9.58 -14.31 5.02
CA ASN A 283 9.60 -12.92 5.45
C ASN A 283 8.54 -12.11 4.71
N PHE A 284 7.28 -12.46 4.95
CA PHE A 284 6.13 -11.69 4.47
C PHE A 284 5.29 -11.18 5.65
N LEU A 285 4.35 -10.29 5.37
CA LEU A 285 3.44 -9.72 6.33
C LEU A 285 2.03 -9.77 5.76
N SER A 286 1.10 -10.35 6.51
CA SER A 286 -0.33 -10.33 6.20
C SER A 286 -1.02 -9.20 6.96
N LEU A 287 -1.93 -8.49 6.28
CA LEU A 287 -2.74 -7.44 6.90
C LEU A 287 -4.19 -7.94 6.94
N SER A 288 -4.72 -8.25 8.12
CA SER A 288 -6.03 -8.91 8.23
C SER A 288 -7.14 -7.97 8.68
N GLY A 289 -8.34 -8.16 8.14
CA GLY A 289 -9.60 -7.68 8.70
C GLY A 289 -10.67 -8.78 8.58
N GLY A 290 -11.55 -8.93 9.57
CA GLY A 290 -12.59 -9.94 9.56
C GLY A 290 -13.15 -10.26 10.94
N ASP A 291 -13.84 -11.40 11.03
CA ASP A 291 -14.31 -11.94 12.31
C ASP A 291 -13.13 -12.22 13.26
N ALA A 292 -13.30 -11.94 14.55
CA ALA A 292 -12.23 -12.04 15.53
C ALA A 292 -11.76 -13.49 15.76
N HIS A 293 -12.65 -14.47 15.70
CA HIS A 293 -12.27 -15.89 15.80
C HIS A 293 -11.55 -16.34 14.54
N ALA A 294 -12.08 -16.01 13.35
CA ALA A 294 -11.46 -16.35 12.09
C ALA A 294 -10.05 -15.73 11.93
N THR A 295 -9.89 -14.47 12.34
CA THR A 295 -8.62 -13.76 12.28
C THR A 295 -7.58 -14.34 13.25
N ARG A 296 -8.01 -14.84 14.42
CA ARG A 296 -7.12 -15.57 15.34
C ARG A 296 -6.64 -16.89 14.73
N THR A 297 -7.54 -17.69 14.16
CA THR A 297 -7.17 -18.95 13.51
C THR A 297 -6.23 -18.71 12.33
N PHE A 298 -6.52 -17.69 11.52
CA PHE A 298 -5.66 -17.29 10.41
C PHE A 298 -4.28 -16.81 10.86
N ARG A 299 -4.20 -16.07 11.98
CA ARG A 299 -2.92 -15.68 12.58
C ARG A 299 -2.04 -16.88 12.91
N SER A 300 -2.60 -17.90 13.56
CA SER A 300 -1.86 -19.12 13.89
C SER A 300 -1.37 -19.84 12.63
N LEU A 301 -2.20 -19.88 11.57
CA LEU A 301 -1.81 -20.45 10.26
C LEU A 301 -0.61 -19.70 9.64
N ILE A 302 -0.65 -18.37 9.60
CA ILE A 302 0.45 -17.55 9.03
C ILE A 302 1.73 -17.66 9.86
N GLN A 303 1.62 -17.74 11.18
CA GLN A 303 2.76 -17.97 12.07
C GLN A 303 3.39 -19.34 11.86
N ALA A 304 2.57 -20.39 11.65
CA ALA A 304 3.07 -21.71 11.28
C ALA A 304 3.78 -21.69 9.91
N MET A 305 3.31 -20.85 8.98
CA MET A 305 4.02 -20.55 7.73
C MET A 305 5.22 -19.60 7.94
N GLY A 306 5.67 -19.34 9.16
CA GLY A 306 6.91 -18.60 9.47
C GLY A 306 6.83 -17.07 9.35
N SER A 307 5.62 -16.50 9.31
CA SER A 307 5.39 -15.09 8.98
C SER A 307 4.50 -14.38 10.01
N GLN A 308 4.20 -13.10 9.80
CA GLN A 308 3.49 -12.22 10.73
C GLN A 308 2.15 -11.75 10.16
N VAL A 309 1.20 -11.48 11.08
CA VAL A 309 -0.09 -10.87 10.77
C VAL A 309 -0.28 -9.62 11.61
N ILE A 310 -0.69 -8.51 11.00
CA ILE A 310 -1.23 -7.35 11.72
C ILE A 310 -2.74 -7.34 11.50
N ASP A 311 -3.49 -7.31 12.60
CA ASP A 311 -4.95 -7.29 12.58
C ASP A 311 -5.46 -5.86 12.69
N PHE A 312 -6.38 -5.50 11.81
CA PHE A 312 -7.01 -4.19 11.71
C PHE A 312 -8.51 -4.23 12.05
N GLY A 313 -9.00 -5.31 12.67
CA GLY A 313 -10.38 -5.42 13.13
C GLY A 313 -11.31 -5.93 12.03
N ASP A 314 -12.37 -5.21 11.73
CA ASP A 314 -13.45 -5.69 10.88
C ASP A 314 -13.05 -5.97 9.41
N ALA A 315 -13.87 -6.76 8.72
CA ALA A 315 -13.73 -7.03 7.29
C ALA A 315 -13.61 -5.74 6.47
N GLY A 316 -12.72 -5.73 5.49
CA GLY A 316 -12.31 -4.61 4.66
C GLY A 316 -11.13 -3.81 5.23
N ASN A 317 -10.82 -3.92 6.53
CA ASN A 317 -9.76 -3.13 7.13
C ASN A 317 -8.34 -3.61 6.76
N GLY A 318 -8.15 -4.90 6.46
CA GLY A 318 -6.88 -5.43 5.94
C GLY A 318 -6.56 -4.89 4.55
N HIS A 319 -7.54 -4.91 3.64
CA HIS A 319 -7.49 -4.26 2.33
C HIS A 319 -7.27 -2.75 2.47
N THR A 320 -7.97 -2.08 3.38
CA THR A 320 -7.79 -0.64 3.59
C THR A 320 -6.35 -0.33 4.03
N ALA A 321 -5.82 -1.05 5.02
CA ALA A 321 -4.45 -0.89 5.49
C ALA A 321 -3.41 -1.14 4.38
N LYS A 322 -3.64 -2.16 3.54
CA LYS A 322 -2.80 -2.44 2.37
C LYS A 322 -2.79 -1.28 1.37
N LEU A 323 -3.95 -0.71 1.05
CA LEU A 323 -4.07 0.39 0.11
C LEU A 323 -3.44 1.67 0.66
N VAL A 324 -3.64 2.00 1.93
CA VAL A 324 -2.97 3.11 2.65
C VAL A 324 -1.45 2.99 2.55
N LYS A 325 -0.90 1.81 2.89
CA LYS A 325 0.55 1.52 2.79
C LYS A 325 1.05 1.70 1.35
N ASN A 326 0.34 1.15 0.36
CA ASN A 326 0.77 1.22 -1.04
C ASN A 326 0.63 2.63 -1.61
N ALA A 327 -0.36 3.42 -1.19
CA ALA A 327 -0.54 4.80 -1.61
C ALA A 327 0.67 5.67 -1.28
N LEU A 328 1.21 5.57 -0.06
CA LEU A 328 2.42 6.31 0.31
C LEU A 328 3.65 5.84 -0.45
N ALA A 329 3.83 4.52 -0.59
CA ALA A 329 4.96 3.95 -1.30
C ALA A 329 5.04 4.43 -2.76
N ILE A 330 3.91 4.45 -3.46
CA ILE A 330 3.86 4.85 -4.88
C ILE A 330 3.93 6.37 -5.00
N SER A 331 3.28 7.12 -4.10
CA SER A 331 3.36 8.59 -4.09
C SER A 331 4.79 9.08 -3.88
N ASN A 332 5.49 8.56 -2.86
CA ASN A 332 6.88 8.92 -2.59
C ASN A 332 7.81 8.61 -3.77
N ARG A 333 7.51 7.55 -4.54
CA ARG A 333 8.26 7.22 -5.75
C ARG A 333 8.08 8.25 -6.85
N PHE A 334 6.84 8.64 -7.14
CA PHE A 334 6.58 9.66 -8.15
C PHE A 334 7.08 11.05 -7.73
N ILE A 335 7.00 11.40 -6.45
CA ILE A 335 7.61 12.61 -5.89
C ILE A 335 9.13 12.59 -6.12
N ALA A 336 9.78 11.46 -5.86
CA ALA A 336 11.20 11.30 -6.13
C ALA A 336 11.52 11.45 -7.63
N TYR A 337 10.70 10.88 -8.52
CA TYR A 337 10.87 11.06 -9.97
C TYR A 337 10.73 12.51 -10.43
N GLU A 338 9.75 13.26 -9.93
CA GLU A 338 9.63 14.70 -10.19
C GLU A 338 10.90 15.45 -9.74
N GLY A 339 11.35 15.22 -8.51
CA GLY A 339 12.54 15.89 -7.98
C GLY A 339 13.82 15.54 -8.74
N LEU A 340 14.01 14.26 -9.07
CA LEU A 340 15.16 13.79 -9.85
C LEU A 340 15.13 14.30 -11.30
N SER A 341 13.95 14.39 -11.91
CA SER A 341 13.80 14.94 -13.27
C SER A 341 14.21 16.41 -13.34
N TRP A 342 13.83 17.19 -12.32
CA TRP A 342 14.21 18.59 -12.20
C TRP A 342 15.72 18.74 -11.99
N ALA A 343 16.31 17.92 -11.11
CA ALA A 343 17.74 17.92 -10.86
C ALA A 343 18.55 17.54 -12.11
N SER A 344 18.14 16.47 -12.80
CA SER A 344 18.78 15.97 -14.03
C SER A 344 18.80 17.04 -15.13
N ARG A 345 17.69 17.77 -15.32
CA ARG A 345 17.62 18.89 -16.28
C ARG A 345 18.60 20.02 -16.00
N ARG A 346 19.09 20.14 -14.77
CA ARG A 346 20.08 21.11 -14.32
C ARG A 346 21.49 20.53 -14.21
N GLY A 347 21.71 19.30 -14.68
CA GLY A 347 22.99 18.61 -14.60
C GLY A 347 23.36 18.14 -13.19
N LEU A 348 22.39 18.10 -12.27
CA LEU A 348 22.58 17.62 -10.91
C LEU A 348 22.27 16.12 -10.83
N GLY A 349 23.16 15.38 -10.19
CA GLY A 349 23.01 13.93 -10.01
C GLY A 349 22.10 13.56 -8.83
N MET A 350 21.58 12.33 -8.86
CA MET A 350 20.73 11.77 -7.81
C MET A 350 21.32 11.86 -6.40
N ARG A 351 22.65 11.69 -6.26
CA ARG A 351 23.33 11.83 -4.96
C ARG A 351 23.14 13.21 -4.34
N ALA A 352 23.21 14.28 -5.14
CA ALA A 352 23.00 15.64 -4.65
C ALA A 352 21.56 15.84 -4.14
N VAL A 353 20.58 15.21 -4.79
CA VAL A 353 19.17 15.22 -4.34
C VAL A 353 19.03 14.46 -3.02
N CYS A 354 19.63 13.27 -2.91
CA CYS A 354 19.64 12.51 -1.67
C CYS A 354 20.27 13.31 -0.52
N ASP A 355 21.43 13.91 -0.74
CA ASP A 355 22.14 14.70 0.26
C ASP A 355 21.33 15.92 0.69
N ALA A 356 20.64 16.58 -0.25
CA ALA A 356 19.81 17.76 0.03
C ALA A 356 18.58 17.46 0.90
N VAL A 357 18.00 16.26 0.81
CA VAL A 357 16.81 15.89 1.59
C VAL A 357 17.10 15.05 2.84
N ALA A 358 18.34 14.57 3.02
CA ALA A 358 18.71 13.54 3.99
C ALA A 358 18.31 13.86 5.45
N SER A 359 18.30 15.13 5.83
CA SER A 359 17.94 15.59 7.19
C SER A 359 16.52 16.17 7.30
N GLY A 360 15.78 16.22 6.20
CA GLY A 360 14.49 16.90 6.09
C GLY A 360 13.30 15.96 5.88
N LEU A 361 12.12 16.55 5.75
CA LEU A 361 10.86 15.81 5.54
C LEU A 361 10.86 15.01 4.23
N GLY A 362 11.65 15.46 3.24
CA GLY A 362 11.81 14.82 1.95
C GLY A 362 12.62 13.53 1.93
N ASP A 363 13.25 13.14 3.06
CA ASP A 363 13.93 11.83 3.18
C ASP A 363 12.89 10.70 3.10
N THR A 364 12.96 9.87 2.05
CA THR A 364 12.04 8.77 1.81
C THR A 364 12.77 7.48 1.45
N GLN A 365 12.18 6.36 1.83
CA GLN A 365 12.68 5.03 1.46
C GLN A 365 12.67 4.81 -0.06
N ALA A 366 11.76 5.48 -0.78
CA ALA A 366 11.69 5.44 -2.24
C ALA A 366 12.96 6.03 -2.88
N LEU A 367 13.38 7.23 -2.45
CA LEU A 367 14.59 7.87 -2.96
C LEU A 367 15.84 7.05 -2.63
N SER A 368 15.95 6.52 -1.42
CA SER A 368 17.07 5.64 -1.02
C SER A 368 17.14 4.36 -1.86
N ARG A 369 16.00 3.76 -2.22
CA ARG A 369 15.96 2.57 -3.09
C ARG A 369 16.31 2.89 -4.52
N LEU A 370 15.83 4.00 -5.07
CA LEU A 370 16.23 4.47 -6.40
C LEU A 370 17.75 4.71 -6.44
N SER A 371 18.29 5.31 -5.38
CA SER A 371 19.73 5.52 -5.22
C SER A 371 20.53 4.22 -5.25
N ALA A 372 20.10 3.23 -4.47
CA ALA A 372 20.73 1.91 -4.44
C ALA A 372 20.59 1.16 -5.78
N ALA A 373 19.44 1.26 -6.44
CA ALA A 373 19.20 0.62 -7.74
C ALA A 373 20.10 1.18 -8.83
N ALA A 374 20.26 2.50 -8.92
CA ALA A 374 21.16 3.08 -9.93
C ALA A 374 22.63 2.73 -9.70
N GLN A 375 23.04 2.48 -8.45
CA GLN A 375 24.39 2.03 -8.12
C GLN A 375 24.63 0.55 -8.43
N THR A 376 23.61 -0.30 -8.27
CA THR A 376 23.75 -1.76 -8.36
C THR A 376 23.23 -2.36 -9.67
N GLY A 377 22.45 -1.61 -10.45
CA GLY A 377 21.72 -2.10 -11.62
C GLY A 377 20.58 -3.07 -11.29
N LYS A 378 20.31 -3.33 -10.00
CA LYS A 378 19.23 -4.24 -9.57
C LYS A 378 17.90 -3.49 -9.50
N PRO A 379 16.79 -4.12 -9.92
CA PRO A 379 15.49 -3.47 -9.88
C PRO A 379 15.04 -3.19 -8.44
N THR A 380 14.33 -2.08 -8.22
CA THR A 380 13.80 -1.73 -6.90
C THR A 380 12.62 -2.63 -6.50
N ALA A 381 11.89 -3.20 -7.47
CA ALA A 381 10.78 -4.10 -7.25
C ALA A 381 10.47 -4.90 -8.54
N THR A 382 9.65 -5.95 -8.42
CA THR A 382 9.26 -6.82 -9.54
C THR A 382 7.81 -6.61 -10.01
N ILE A 383 7.15 -5.56 -9.54
CA ILE A 383 5.75 -5.27 -9.89
C ILE A 383 5.63 -4.70 -11.32
N THR A 384 4.62 -5.16 -12.05
CA THR A 384 4.28 -4.68 -13.40
C THR A 384 3.39 -3.43 -13.36
N LEU A 385 3.35 -2.68 -14.47
CA LEU A 385 2.48 -1.51 -14.58
C LEU A 385 0.99 -1.85 -14.51
N ALA A 386 0.56 -3.01 -15.02
CA ALA A 386 -0.83 -3.45 -14.87
C ALA A 386 -1.26 -3.60 -13.40
N LEU A 387 -0.43 -4.25 -12.58
CA LEU A 387 -0.71 -4.41 -11.14
C LEU A 387 -0.65 -3.07 -10.41
N LEU A 388 0.30 -2.21 -10.78
CA LEU A 388 0.41 -0.87 -10.21
C LEU A 388 -0.82 -0.01 -10.55
N ALA A 389 -1.31 -0.07 -11.79
CA ALA A 389 -2.50 0.63 -12.24
C ALA A 389 -3.75 0.16 -11.50
N LYS A 390 -3.90 -1.16 -11.30
CA LYS A 390 -4.96 -1.75 -10.48
C LYS A 390 -4.93 -1.20 -9.05
N ASP A 391 -3.77 -1.27 -8.39
CA ASP A 391 -3.62 -0.78 -7.02
C ASP A 391 -3.93 0.73 -6.93
N GLN A 392 -3.50 1.54 -7.90
CA GLN A 392 -3.80 2.98 -7.95
C GLN A 392 -5.29 3.28 -8.15
N GLN A 393 -6.00 2.47 -8.94
CA GLN A 393 -7.45 2.58 -9.08
C GLN A 393 -8.16 2.31 -7.74
N LEU A 394 -7.77 1.24 -7.04
CA LEU A 394 -8.32 0.88 -5.73
C LEU A 394 -8.02 1.96 -4.67
N ILE A 395 -6.81 2.52 -4.68
CA ILE A 395 -6.44 3.64 -3.80
C ILE A 395 -7.37 4.83 -4.07
N CYS A 396 -7.49 5.30 -5.30
CA CYS A 396 -8.32 6.48 -5.58
C CYS A 396 -9.81 6.23 -5.28
N ALA A 397 -10.31 5.01 -5.52
CA ALA A 397 -11.67 4.61 -5.16
C ALA A 397 -11.87 4.68 -3.64
N LEU A 398 -10.95 4.14 -2.84
CA LEU A 398 -11.00 4.20 -1.37
C LEU A 398 -11.15 5.64 -0.84
N GLY A 399 -10.39 6.59 -1.39
CA GLY A 399 -10.50 8.00 -0.99
C GLY A 399 -11.87 8.59 -1.35
N THR A 400 -12.43 8.20 -2.49
CA THR A 400 -13.76 8.62 -2.93
C THR A 400 -14.85 8.06 -2.00
N ASP A 401 -14.80 6.76 -1.73
CA ASP A 401 -15.79 6.05 -0.91
C ASP A 401 -15.83 6.57 0.54
N LEU A 402 -14.67 6.94 1.09
CA LEU A 402 -14.56 7.50 2.43
C LEU A 402 -14.85 9.01 2.50
N GLY A 403 -14.98 9.70 1.35
CA GLY A 403 -15.06 11.16 1.31
C GLY A 403 -13.77 11.83 1.82
N ALA A 404 -12.62 11.20 1.58
CA ALA A 404 -11.29 11.67 1.95
C ALA A 404 -10.44 11.80 0.67
N PRO A 405 -10.51 12.94 -0.05
CA PRO A 405 -9.82 13.11 -1.32
C PRO A 405 -8.31 12.93 -1.16
N MET A 406 -7.72 12.09 -2.01
CA MET A 406 -6.27 11.87 -2.11
C MET A 406 -5.74 12.48 -3.40
N GLY A 407 -5.55 13.80 -3.42
CA GLY A 407 -5.16 14.49 -4.66
C GLY A 407 -3.75 14.14 -5.13
N VAL A 408 -2.80 13.86 -4.22
CA VAL A 408 -1.48 13.34 -4.62
C VAL A 408 -1.65 11.99 -5.31
N ALA A 409 -2.42 11.06 -4.73
CA ALA A 409 -2.68 9.75 -5.34
C ALA A 409 -3.39 9.88 -6.70
N ASN A 410 -4.28 10.87 -6.88
CA ASN A 410 -4.91 11.13 -8.17
C ASN A 410 -3.91 11.60 -9.24
N GLN A 411 -2.94 12.46 -8.89
CA GLN A 411 -1.86 12.83 -9.82
C GLN A 411 -0.98 11.62 -10.16
N VAL A 412 -0.66 10.79 -9.18
CA VAL A 412 0.08 9.54 -9.37
C VAL A 412 -0.68 8.58 -10.30
N ARG A 413 -2.00 8.43 -10.13
CA ARG A 413 -2.83 7.60 -11.00
C ARG A 413 -2.77 8.07 -12.46
N ALA A 414 -2.79 9.38 -12.71
CA ALA A 414 -2.62 9.93 -14.06
C ALA A 414 -1.23 9.58 -14.63
N GLY A 415 -0.18 9.69 -13.82
CA GLY A 415 1.18 9.29 -14.18
C GLY A 415 1.33 7.80 -14.49
N VAL A 416 0.71 6.93 -13.68
CA VAL A 416 0.70 5.47 -13.92
C VAL A 416 -0.10 5.11 -15.17
N ALA A 417 -1.22 5.78 -15.44
CA ALA A 417 -2.00 5.59 -16.67
C ALA A 417 -1.18 5.96 -17.92
N ARG A 418 -0.50 7.12 -17.88
CA ARG A 418 0.45 7.52 -18.93
C ARG A 418 1.54 6.47 -19.12
N ALA A 419 2.17 6.03 -18.04
CA ALA A 419 3.24 5.04 -18.12
C ALA A 419 2.79 3.71 -18.70
N THR A 420 1.59 3.24 -18.31
CA THR A 420 1.01 2.01 -18.84
C THR A 420 0.75 2.12 -20.35
N ALA A 421 0.27 3.28 -20.81
CA ALA A 421 0.01 3.53 -22.23
C ALA A 421 1.31 3.62 -23.07
N GLU A 422 2.38 4.23 -22.53
CA GLU A 422 3.63 4.43 -23.28
C GLU A 422 4.60 3.25 -23.19
N LEU A 423 4.67 2.56 -22.04
CA LEU A 423 5.66 1.50 -21.77
C LEU A 423 5.05 0.10 -21.85
N GLY A 424 3.72 -0.02 -21.81
CA GLY A 424 3.00 -1.30 -21.82
C GLY A 424 2.74 -1.88 -20.43
N GLU A 425 1.71 -2.73 -20.35
CA GLU A 425 1.20 -3.32 -19.10
C GLU A 425 2.20 -4.23 -18.36
N THR A 426 3.09 -4.88 -19.10
CA THR A 426 4.10 -5.81 -18.56
C THR A 426 5.38 -5.13 -18.12
N ALA A 427 5.54 -3.83 -18.39
CA ALA A 427 6.74 -3.08 -18.02
C ALA A 427 6.93 -3.07 -16.49
N ASN A 428 8.18 -3.02 -16.05
CA ASN A 428 8.51 -2.94 -14.64
C ASN A 428 8.29 -1.51 -14.10
N ILE A 429 7.91 -1.38 -12.82
CA ILE A 429 7.73 -0.07 -12.17
C ILE A 429 8.95 0.86 -12.27
N ASP A 430 10.16 0.33 -12.34
CA ASP A 430 11.38 1.12 -12.48
C ASP A 430 11.45 1.86 -13.82
N GLU A 431 10.84 1.30 -14.88
CA GLU A 431 10.86 1.87 -16.23
C GLU A 431 10.07 3.18 -16.33
N ILE A 432 9.19 3.46 -15.37
CA ILE A 432 8.50 4.76 -15.25
C ILE A 432 9.52 5.91 -15.22
N GLY A 433 10.70 5.70 -14.64
CA GLY A 433 11.77 6.70 -14.59
C GLY A 433 12.15 7.26 -15.97
N ARG A 434 12.02 6.46 -17.05
CA ARG A 434 12.32 6.91 -18.42
C ARG A 434 11.40 8.06 -18.86
N LEU A 435 10.17 8.10 -18.38
CA LEU A 435 9.19 9.17 -18.67
C LEU A 435 9.57 10.50 -18.00
N PHE A 436 10.44 10.43 -17.01
CA PHE A 436 11.02 11.54 -16.27
C PHE A 436 12.45 11.87 -16.73
N GLY A 437 12.96 11.17 -17.76
CA GLY A 437 14.32 11.38 -18.30
C GLY A 437 15.42 10.84 -17.39
N LEU A 438 15.15 9.76 -16.66
CA LEU A 438 16.06 9.11 -15.70
C LEU A 438 16.58 7.76 -16.21
#